data_AF-A0A0R2PP84-F1
#
_entry.id   AF-A0A0R2PP84-F1
#
_cell.length_a   1.000
_cell.length_b   1.000
_cell.length_c   1.000
_cell.angle_alpha   90.00
_cell.angle_beta   90.00
_cell.angle_gamma   90.00
#
_symmetry.space_group_name_H-M   'P 1'
#
loop_
_entity.id
_entity.type
_entity.pdbx_description
1 polymer ?
#
loop_
_entity_poly.entity_id
_entity_poly.type
_entity_poly.pdbx_seq_one_letter_code
_entity_poly.pdbx_strand_id
1 'polypeptide(L)'
;MIATLLSSLRSVSGTKQSPFAGAVPTSPLADSVSGDSAATSPRDTIISVSPVALAKLKELRATEPDAEKLGLRLAVVSPPGEDFRYDLVFEEFLKSAFTDEVRTIDGFKFIMPSSDVDLLRGAELDYNEQAGLVLRNPNRPKAPAIEGLVRDDETSAQIEAIVSVDVNPMLAAHGGFVTFAGHDTEGTAYFTMGGGCHGCSMSKQTMLDGVQTMITERVTTITKVRDLTDHSSGANPYFS
;
A
#
# COMPACT_ATOMS: atom_id res chain seq x y z
N MET A 1 6.03 -8.68 5.07
CA MET A 1 5.48 -9.56 6.14
C MET A 1 4.43 -10.47 5.52
N ILE A 2 4.12 -11.63 6.14
CA ILE A 2 3.38 -12.75 5.51
C ILE A 2 2.42 -13.48 6.47
N ALA A 3 1.20 -13.83 6.04
CA ALA A 3 0.30 -14.79 6.71
C ALA A 3 -0.78 -15.38 5.74
N THR A 4 -1.41 -16.52 6.06
CA THR A 4 -2.33 -17.32 5.18
C THR A 4 -3.43 -18.06 6.00
N LEU A 5 -4.72 -18.12 5.55
CA LEU A 5 -5.82 -19.08 5.90
C LEU A 5 -7.11 -18.74 5.08
N LEU A 6 -7.73 -19.63 4.29
CA LEU A 6 -8.73 -20.70 4.56
C LEU A 6 -10.17 -20.28 5.02
N SER A 7 -11.08 -20.14 4.06
CA SER A 7 -12.30 -20.95 3.90
C SER A 7 -13.80 -20.60 3.96
N SER A 8 -14.50 -20.93 2.83
CA SER A 8 -15.92 -21.31 2.64
C SER A 8 -16.93 -20.37 1.93
N LEU A 9 -17.38 -20.73 0.72
CA LEU A 9 -18.57 -20.19 0.03
C LEU A 9 -19.55 -21.23 -0.54
N ARG A 10 -20.83 -20.82 -0.65
CA ARG A 10 -21.93 -21.60 -1.24
C ARG A 10 -22.77 -20.79 -2.24
N SER A 11 -23.02 -21.44 -3.38
CA SER A 11 -23.46 -20.89 -4.66
C SER A 11 -24.95 -20.59 -4.82
N VAL A 12 -25.32 -19.79 -5.84
CA VAL A 12 -26.36 -20.00 -6.90
C VAL A 12 -26.43 -18.71 -7.77
N SER A 13 -25.99 -18.71 -9.04
CA SER A 13 -26.66 -19.10 -10.30
C SER A 13 -27.67 -18.07 -10.84
N GLY A 14 -27.54 -17.71 -12.13
CA GLY A 14 -28.61 -17.04 -12.88
C GLY A 14 -28.18 -16.15 -14.04
N THR A 15 -27.69 -16.73 -15.13
CA THR A 15 -27.47 -16.08 -16.43
C THR A 15 -28.76 -15.94 -17.25
N LYS A 16 -28.87 -14.88 -18.06
CA LYS A 16 -29.64 -14.91 -19.32
C LYS A 16 -29.00 -13.99 -20.36
N GLN A 17 -28.56 -14.61 -21.46
CA GLN A 17 -28.04 -13.99 -22.69
C GLN A 17 -29.17 -13.43 -23.56
N SER A 18 -28.82 -12.47 -24.41
CA SER A 18 -29.56 -12.11 -25.63
C SER A 18 -28.60 -12.13 -26.84
N PRO A 19 -29.05 -12.57 -28.02
CA PRO A 19 -28.23 -12.70 -29.22
C PRO A 19 -28.44 -11.52 -30.18
N PHE A 20 -27.41 -11.06 -30.88
CA PHE A 20 -27.58 -10.41 -32.18
C PHE A 20 -26.40 -10.69 -33.11
N ALA A 21 -26.74 -11.26 -34.26
CA ALA A 21 -25.89 -11.54 -35.40
C ALA A 21 -25.83 -10.33 -36.34
N GLY A 22 -24.70 -10.14 -37.02
CA GLY A 22 -24.54 -9.12 -38.06
C GLY A 22 -23.20 -9.24 -38.78
N ALA A 23 -23.27 -9.56 -40.07
CA ALA A 23 -22.21 -10.04 -40.95
C ALA A 23 -21.01 -9.11 -41.24
N VAL A 24 -19.94 -9.80 -41.66
CA VAL A 24 -18.61 -9.37 -42.13
C VAL A 24 -18.66 -8.78 -43.55
N PRO A 25 -17.69 -7.95 -43.95
CA PRO A 25 -17.05 -8.18 -45.25
C PRO A 25 -15.52 -8.26 -45.16
N THR A 26 -15.00 -9.23 -45.90
CA THR A 26 -13.62 -9.72 -46.02
C THR A 26 -12.73 -8.79 -46.85
N SER A 27 -11.49 -8.59 -46.40
CA SER A 27 -10.36 -8.11 -47.23
C SER A 27 -9.08 -8.85 -46.81
N PRO A 28 -8.10 -9.06 -47.71
CA PRO A 28 -7.21 -10.22 -47.69
C PRO A 28 -6.03 -10.07 -46.72
N LEU A 29 -5.65 -11.20 -46.11
CA LEU A 29 -4.48 -11.36 -45.26
C LEU A 29 -3.18 -11.16 -46.07
N ALA A 30 -2.31 -10.29 -45.57
CA ALA A 30 -0.86 -10.43 -45.68
C ALA A 30 -0.29 -10.39 -44.26
N ASP A 31 0.43 -11.46 -43.92
CA ASP A 31 1.08 -11.72 -42.65
C ASP A 31 2.12 -10.63 -42.30
N SER A 32 1.93 -9.99 -41.16
CA SER A 32 3.02 -9.39 -40.39
C SER A 32 2.62 -9.36 -38.92
N VAL A 33 2.75 -10.52 -38.27
CA VAL A 33 2.79 -10.62 -36.80
C VAL A 33 4.08 -9.98 -36.30
N SER A 34 4.03 -8.65 -36.15
CA SER A 34 4.90 -7.94 -35.21
C SER A 34 4.15 -7.90 -33.90
N GLY A 35 4.50 -8.83 -33.01
CA GLY A 35 4.09 -8.79 -31.61
C GLY A 35 4.70 -7.58 -30.94
N ASP A 36 3.99 -6.46 -30.99
CA ASP A 36 4.21 -5.36 -30.06
C ASP A 36 3.52 -5.77 -28.76
N SER A 37 4.26 -6.50 -27.93
CA SER A 37 3.98 -6.60 -26.50
C SER A 37 4.14 -5.20 -25.95
N ALA A 38 3.06 -4.41 -26.04
CA ALA A 38 2.91 -3.15 -25.36
C ALA A 38 3.13 -3.44 -23.87
N ALA A 39 4.33 -3.12 -23.39
CA ALA A 39 4.65 -3.13 -21.98
C ALA A 39 3.68 -2.18 -21.29
N THR A 40 2.70 -2.76 -20.57
CA THR A 40 1.82 -2.04 -19.67
C THR A 40 2.69 -1.13 -18.80
N SER A 41 2.50 0.17 -18.95
CA SER A 41 3.30 1.16 -18.22
C SER A 41 3.13 0.92 -16.70
N PRO A 42 4.21 0.93 -15.90
CA PRO A 42 4.17 0.60 -14.46
C PRO A 42 3.38 1.59 -13.59
N ARG A 43 2.76 2.62 -14.18
CA ARG A 43 2.05 3.68 -13.45
C ARG A 43 0.58 3.34 -13.12
N ASP A 44 0.00 2.32 -13.77
CA ASP A 44 -1.40 1.92 -13.55
C ASP A 44 -1.55 0.54 -12.88
N THR A 45 -0.42 -0.08 -12.54
CA THR A 45 -0.38 -1.35 -11.81
C THR A 45 -0.56 -1.09 -10.33
N ILE A 46 -1.76 -1.38 -9.80
CA ILE A 46 -2.02 -1.27 -8.36
C ILE A 46 -1.18 -2.31 -7.63
N ILE A 47 -1.25 -3.57 -8.03
CA ILE A 47 -0.38 -4.63 -7.50
C ILE A 47 0.20 -5.48 -8.62
N SER A 48 1.41 -5.98 -8.43
CA SER A 48 1.99 -7.07 -9.19
C SER A 48 1.97 -8.35 -8.35
N VAL A 49 1.87 -9.50 -9.02
CA VAL A 49 1.80 -10.81 -8.34
C VAL A 49 2.80 -11.73 -9.01
N SER A 50 3.68 -12.34 -8.23
CA SER A 50 4.66 -13.28 -8.76
C SER A 50 3.97 -14.56 -9.25
N PRO A 51 4.50 -15.24 -10.28
CA PRO A 51 3.91 -16.49 -10.77
C PRO A 51 3.78 -17.56 -9.68
N VAL A 52 4.74 -17.61 -8.75
CA VAL A 52 4.76 -18.55 -7.62
C VAL A 52 3.62 -18.22 -6.65
N ALA A 53 3.45 -16.94 -6.30
CA ALA A 53 2.35 -16.50 -5.46
C ALA A 53 1.00 -16.79 -6.09
N LEU A 54 0.85 -16.48 -7.38
CA LEU A 54 -0.38 -16.73 -8.11
C LEU A 54 -0.74 -18.22 -8.16
N ALA A 55 0.24 -19.09 -8.41
CA ALA A 55 0.05 -20.54 -8.39
C ALA A 55 -0.42 -20.99 -7.01
N LYS A 56 0.22 -20.50 -5.93
CA LYS A 56 -0.17 -20.85 -4.57
C LYS A 56 -1.56 -20.32 -4.21
N LEU A 57 -1.91 -19.09 -4.60
CA LEU A 57 -3.25 -18.52 -4.39
C LEU A 57 -4.32 -19.33 -5.12
N LYS A 58 -4.03 -19.80 -6.35
CA LYS A 58 -4.94 -20.67 -7.10
C LYS A 58 -5.12 -22.02 -6.40
N GLU A 59 -4.05 -22.61 -5.87
CA GLU A 59 -4.12 -23.84 -5.07
C GLU A 59 -4.96 -23.64 -3.80
N LEU A 60 -4.68 -22.61 -3.01
CA LEU A 60 -5.41 -22.29 -1.78
C LEU A 60 -6.89 -22.03 -2.06
N ARG A 61 -7.20 -21.21 -3.09
CA ARG A 61 -8.57 -20.94 -3.50
C ARG A 61 -9.29 -22.21 -3.97
N ALA A 62 -8.59 -23.16 -4.59
CA ALA A 62 -9.21 -24.41 -5.05
C ALA A 62 -9.63 -25.32 -3.89
N THR A 63 -9.09 -25.13 -2.68
CA THR A 63 -9.57 -25.82 -1.47
C THR A 63 -10.87 -25.22 -0.93
N GLU A 64 -11.30 -24.11 -1.52
CA GLU A 64 -12.51 -23.40 -1.12
C GLU A 64 -13.75 -23.84 -1.88
N PRO A 65 -14.89 -23.97 -1.21
CA PRO A 65 -16.14 -24.10 -1.91
C PRO A 65 -16.47 -22.77 -2.60
N ASP A 66 -17.09 -22.87 -3.78
CA ASP A 66 -17.24 -21.81 -4.78
C ASP A 66 -15.95 -21.05 -5.17
N ALA A 67 -14.83 -21.78 -5.25
CA ALA A 67 -13.53 -21.25 -5.68
C ALA A 67 -13.59 -20.34 -6.92
N GLU A 68 -14.49 -20.61 -7.87
CA GLU A 68 -14.65 -19.84 -9.11
C GLU A 68 -15.19 -18.42 -8.89
N LYS A 69 -15.88 -18.18 -7.77
CA LYS A 69 -16.44 -16.87 -7.40
C LYS A 69 -15.52 -16.07 -6.49
N LEU A 70 -14.44 -16.70 -6.03
CA LEU A 70 -13.52 -16.13 -5.08
C LEU A 70 -12.41 -15.31 -5.75
N GLY A 71 -12.21 -14.12 -5.21
CA GLY A 71 -11.02 -13.30 -5.36
C GLY A 71 -10.30 -13.13 -4.03
N LEU A 72 -9.05 -12.70 -4.07
CA LEU A 72 -8.30 -12.33 -2.87
C LEU A 72 -8.59 -10.86 -2.54
N ARG A 73 -9.24 -10.60 -1.41
CA ARG A 73 -9.29 -9.29 -0.79
C ARG A 73 -7.94 -8.98 -0.15
N LEU A 74 -7.39 -7.83 -0.50
CA LEU A 74 -6.19 -7.26 0.08
C LEU A 74 -6.56 -5.92 0.72
N ALA A 75 -6.57 -5.89 2.06
CA ALA A 75 -6.90 -4.69 2.83
C ALA A 75 -5.75 -4.29 3.75
N VAL A 76 -5.56 -2.99 3.95
CA VAL A 76 -4.63 -2.45 4.95
C VAL A 76 -5.38 -2.28 6.26
N VAL A 77 -4.92 -2.93 7.33
CA VAL A 77 -5.58 -2.93 8.65
C VAL A 77 -4.77 -2.19 9.72
N SER A 78 -3.58 -1.70 9.38
CA SER A 78 -2.77 -0.85 10.27
C SER A 78 -3.34 0.58 10.31
N PRO A 79 -3.36 1.23 11.48
CA PRO A 79 -3.72 2.65 11.57
C PRO A 79 -2.62 3.54 10.95
N PRO A 80 -2.93 4.83 10.68
CA PRO A 80 -1.92 5.81 10.26
C PRO A 80 -0.78 5.92 11.27
N GLY A 81 0.46 6.06 10.78
CA GLY A 81 1.67 6.15 11.58
C GLY A 81 2.29 4.79 11.94
N GLU A 82 1.57 3.68 11.76
CA GLU A 82 2.08 2.33 12.02
C GLU A 82 2.51 1.62 10.73
N ASP A 83 3.49 0.73 10.85
CA ASP A 83 3.92 -0.12 9.74
C ASP A 83 2.75 -0.90 9.14
N PHE A 84 2.75 -1.04 7.80
CA PHE A 84 1.64 -1.69 7.11
C PHE A 84 1.39 -3.11 7.60
N ARG A 85 0.16 -3.32 8.06
CA ARG A 85 -0.40 -4.64 8.34
C ARG A 85 -1.51 -4.90 7.33
N TYR A 86 -1.54 -6.13 6.82
CA TYR A 86 -2.48 -6.51 5.77
C TYR A 86 -3.39 -7.62 6.27
N ASP A 87 -4.63 -7.59 5.79
CA ASP A 87 -5.56 -8.70 5.87
C ASP A 87 -5.80 -9.27 4.46
N LEU A 88 -5.69 -10.59 4.35
CA LEU A 88 -5.75 -11.35 3.11
C LEU A 88 -6.84 -12.41 3.24
N VAL A 89 -7.97 -12.18 2.58
CA VAL A 89 -9.16 -13.03 2.72
C VAL A 89 -9.73 -13.37 1.35
N PHE A 90 -10.22 -14.60 1.16
CA PHE A 90 -10.98 -14.92 -0.03
C PHE A 90 -12.42 -14.42 0.10
N GLU A 91 -12.84 -13.56 -0.81
CA GLU A 91 -14.20 -13.00 -0.87
C GLU A 91 -14.83 -13.15 -2.27
N GLU A 92 -16.17 -13.20 -2.30
CA GLU A 92 -16.90 -13.15 -3.57
C GLU A 92 -16.71 -11.79 -4.25
N PHE A 93 -16.02 -11.76 -5.38
CA PHE A 93 -15.77 -10.51 -6.10
C PHE A 93 -17.05 -9.87 -6.68
N LEU A 94 -18.16 -10.62 -6.78
CA LEU A 94 -19.47 -10.10 -7.19
C LEU A 94 -20.26 -9.45 -6.04
N LYS A 95 -19.83 -9.67 -4.79
CA LYS A 95 -20.44 -9.06 -3.59
C LYS A 95 -19.57 -7.96 -2.99
N SER A 96 -18.40 -7.69 -3.58
CA SER A 96 -17.54 -6.59 -3.18
C SER A 96 -18.29 -5.27 -3.21
N ALA A 97 -17.90 -4.34 -2.33
CA ALA A 97 -18.53 -3.04 -2.30
C ALA A 97 -18.34 -2.34 -3.65
N PHE A 98 -19.28 -1.48 -4.05
CA PHE A 98 -19.15 -0.72 -5.30
C PHE A 98 -17.92 0.20 -5.30
N THR A 99 -17.43 0.53 -4.12
CA THR A 99 -16.21 1.31 -3.89
C THR A 99 -14.93 0.46 -3.92
N ASP A 100 -15.03 -0.86 -4.00
CA ASP A 100 -13.85 -1.72 -4.07
C ASP A 100 -13.36 -1.81 -5.51
N GLU A 101 -12.04 -1.72 -5.68
CA GLU A 101 -11.37 -1.90 -6.94
C GLU A 101 -11.10 -3.40 -7.16
N VAL A 102 -11.66 -3.96 -8.22
CA VAL A 102 -11.48 -5.38 -8.56
C VAL A 102 -10.59 -5.51 -9.81
N ARG A 103 -9.37 -6.00 -9.62
CA ARG A 103 -8.40 -6.24 -10.70
C ARG A 103 -8.34 -7.72 -11.07
N THR A 104 -8.08 -7.99 -12.36
CA THR A 104 -7.85 -9.35 -12.86
C THR A 104 -6.41 -9.47 -13.28
N ILE A 105 -5.67 -10.38 -12.66
CA ILE A 105 -4.27 -10.67 -12.96
C ILE A 105 -4.19 -12.16 -13.27
N ASP A 106 -3.86 -12.51 -14.52
CA ASP A 106 -3.71 -13.89 -14.98
C ASP A 106 -4.89 -14.81 -14.61
N GLY A 107 -6.11 -14.28 -14.78
CA GLY A 107 -7.37 -14.97 -14.52
C GLY A 107 -7.74 -15.09 -13.03
N PHE A 108 -6.99 -14.45 -12.14
CA PHE A 108 -7.30 -14.38 -10.71
C PHE A 108 -7.81 -12.98 -10.33
N LYS A 109 -8.82 -12.91 -9.46
CA LYS A 109 -9.43 -11.65 -9.02
C LYS A 109 -8.77 -11.16 -7.74
N PHE A 110 -8.41 -9.89 -7.71
CA PHE A 110 -7.91 -9.19 -6.53
C PHE A 110 -8.86 -8.05 -6.21
N ILE A 111 -9.32 -7.98 -4.97
CA ILE A 111 -10.29 -7.00 -4.47
C ILE A 111 -9.54 -6.08 -3.51
N MET A 112 -9.58 -4.78 -3.74
CA MET A 112 -8.90 -3.79 -2.89
C MET A 112 -9.90 -2.71 -2.51
N PRO A 113 -10.04 -2.36 -1.22
CA PRO A 113 -10.84 -1.21 -0.82
C PRO A 113 -10.31 0.06 -1.50
N SER A 114 -11.18 0.94 -2.02
CA SER A 114 -10.73 2.20 -2.65
C SER A 114 -9.87 3.05 -1.72
N SER A 115 -10.11 3.03 -0.42
CA SER A 115 -9.27 3.73 0.58
C SER A 115 -7.82 3.27 0.58
N ASP A 116 -7.56 2.05 0.13
CA ASP A 116 -6.28 1.36 0.24
C ASP A 116 -5.55 1.29 -1.10
N VAL A 117 -6.24 1.56 -2.22
CA VAL A 117 -5.67 1.49 -3.58
C VAL A 117 -4.38 2.30 -3.70
N ASP A 118 -4.37 3.54 -3.21
CA ASP A 118 -3.17 4.38 -3.30
C ASP A 118 -2.06 3.92 -2.35
N LEU A 119 -2.42 3.30 -1.23
CA LEU A 119 -1.45 2.70 -0.30
C LEU A 119 -0.84 1.42 -0.86
N LEU A 120 -1.55 0.72 -1.73
CA LEU A 120 -1.11 -0.55 -2.30
C LEU A 120 -0.43 -0.37 -3.67
N ARG A 121 -0.48 0.81 -4.28
CA ARG A 121 0.02 1.05 -5.64
C ARG A 121 1.49 0.67 -5.80
N GLY A 122 1.78 -0.21 -6.76
CA GLY A 122 3.12 -0.74 -7.00
C GLY A 122 3.56 -1.82 -6.01
N ALA A 123 2.68 -2.31 -5.13
CA ALA A 123 3.02 -3.41 -4.23
C ALA A 123 3.18 -4.73 -5.01
N GLU A 124 4.14 -5.55 -4.58
CA GLU A 124 4.43 -6.86 -5.15
C GLU A 124 4.07 -7.97 -4.16
N LEU A 125 3.14 -8.84 -4.57
CA LEU A 125 2.77 -10.04 -3.84
C LEU A 125 3.55 -11.25 -4.36
N ASP A 126 4.35 -11.84 -3.50
CA ASP A 126 5.21 -12.99 -3.76
C ASP A 126 4.87 -14.16 -2.82
N TYR A 127 5.47 -15.32 -3.02
CA TYR A 127 5.34 -16.46 -2.12
C TYR A 127 6.69 -17.14 -1.91
N ASN A 128 7.02 -17.36 -0.65
CA ASN A 128 8.21 -18.04 -0.18
C ASN A 128 7.78 -19.27 0.65
N GLU A 129 8.41 -20.42 0.47
CA GLU A 129 8.01 -21.64 1.19
C GLU A 129 8.19 -21.57 2.72
N GLN A 130 9.20 -20.84 3.18
CA GLN A 130 9.50 -20.70 4.61
C GLN A 130 8.65 -19.62 5.28
N ALA A 131 8.40 -18.53 4.55
CA ALA A 131 7.73 -17.38 5.12
C ALA A 131 6.23 -17.32 4.77
N GLY A 132 5.79 -17.89 3.63
CA GLY A 132 4.44 -17.86 3.03
C GLY A 132 4.26 -16.77 1.94
N LEU A 133 3.06 -16.18 1.81
CA LEU A 133 2.74 -14.99 0.98
C LEU A 133 3.44 -13.66 1.40
N VAL A 134 4.41 -13.17 0.63
CA VAL A 134 5.14 -11.92 0.89
C VAL A 134 4.51 -10.74 0.19
N LEU A 135 4.01 -9.75 0.92
CA LEU A 135 3.68 -8.45 0.31
C LEU A 135 4.82 -7.44 0.54
N ARG A 136 5.38 -6.93 -0.56
CA ARG A 136 6.40 -5.87 -0.58
C ARG A 136 5.74 -4.60 -1.10
N ASN A 137 5.58 -3.61 -0.24
CA ASN A 137 4.90 -2.37 -0.58
C ASN A 137 5.92 -1.23 -0.67
N PRO A 138 6.05 -0.54 -1.81
CA PRO A 138 6.95 0.60 -1.94
C PRO A 138 6.44 1.84 -1.22
N ASN A 139 5.14 1.91 -0.93
CA ASN A 139 4.52 3.07 -0.28
C ASN A 139 4.84 3.11 1.21
N ARG A 140 4.37 4.16 1.88
CA ARG A 140 4.49 4.35 3.32
C ARG A 140 3.13 4.60 3.95
N PRO A 141 2.94 4.20 5.22
CA PRO A 141 1.74 4.54 5.98
C PRO A 141 1.52 6.06 5.99
N LYS A 142 0.25 6.46 5.91
CA LYS A 142 -0.13 7.86 6.12
C LYS A 142 0.24 8.27 7.54
N ALA A 143 0.56 9.54 7.73
CA ALA A 143 0.75 10.06 9.07
C ALA A 143 -0.59 10.13 9.82
N PRO A 144 -0.59 10.02 11.15
CA PRO A 144 -1.76 10.31 11.95
C PRO A 144 -2.10 11.80 11.81
N ALA A 145 -3.40 12.09 11.64
CA ALA A 145 -3.90 13.45 11.77
C ALA A 145 -4.06 13.78 13.25
N ILE A 146 -3.30 14.74 13.75
CA ILE A 146 -3.36 15.18 15.14
C ILE A 146 -4.08 16.53 15.21
N GLU A 147 -5.09 16.62 16.06
CA GLU A 147 -5.82 17.86 16.29
C GLU A 147 -4.89 18.95 16.83
N GLY A 148 -5.00 20.16 16.27
CA GLY A 148 -4.16 21.30 16.65
C GLY A 148 -2.83 21.40 15.89
N LEU A 149 -2.44 20.39 15.09
CA LEU A 149 -1.33 20.53 14.16
C LEU A 149 -1.83 21.04 12.80
N VAL A 150 -1.08 21.98 12.23
CA VAL A 150 -1.30 22.52 10.90
C VAL A 150 -0.81 21.52 9.86
N ARG A 151 -1.63 21.35 8.82
CA ARG A 151 -1.37 20.57 7.62
C ARG A 151 -1.86 21.35 6.40
N ASP A 152 -1.40 20.94 5.22
CA ASP A 152 -1.88 21.41 3.92
C ASP A 152 -1.65 22.92 3.65
N ASP A 153 -0.67 23.52 4.32
CA ASP A 153 -0.15 24.86 4.01
C ASP A 153 1.17 24.79 3.21
N GLU A 154 1.73 25.95 2.85
CA GLU A 154 2.99 26.04 2.10
C GLU A 154 4.15 25.40 2.87
N THR A 155 4.20 25.59 4.20
CA THR A 155 5.22 24.99 5.07
C THR A 155 5.14 23.47 5.05
N SER A 156 3.94 22.92 5.20
CA SER A 156 3.65 21.49 5.15
C SER A 156 4.06 20.89 3.81
N ALA A 157 3.67 21.54 2.70
CA ALA A 157 4.06 21.10 1.36
C ALA A 157 5.58 21.09 1.17
N GLN A 158 6.28 22.10 1.71
CA GLN A 158 7.74 22.16 1.68
C GLN A 158 8.38 21.04 2.50
N ILE A 159 7.89 20.78 3.72
CA ILE A 159 8.36 19.70 4.59
C ILE A 159 8.14 18.34 3.92
N GLU A 160 6.94 18.08 3.39
CA GLU A 160 6.61 16.81 2.72
C GLU A 160 7.46 16.59 1.46
N ALA A 161 7.79 17.65 0.71
CA ALA A 161 8.71 17.58 -0.42
C ALA A 161 10.12 17.18 0.03
N ILE A 162 10.66 17.79 1.08
CA ILE A 162 11.98 17.44 1.62
C ILE A 162 11.99 16.00 2.17
N VAL A 163 10.93 15.61 2.87
CA VAL A 163 10.79 14.26 3.42
C VAL A 163 10.82 13.21 2.32
N SER A 164 10.09 13.44 1.23
CA SER A 164 9.99 12.49 0.12
C SER A 164 11.25 12.43 -0.75
N VAL A 165 11.90 13.57 -1.01
CA VAL A 165 13.03 13.67 -1.95
C VAL A 165 14.39 13.40 -1.28
N ASP A 166 14.56 13.75 0.00
CA ASP A 166 15.86 13.70 0.66
C ASP A 166 15.87 12.80 1.90
N VAL A 167 14.93 13.02 2.82
CA VAL A 167 14.96 12.36 4.14
C VAL A 167 14.71 10.86 4.02
N ASN A 168 13.60 10.47 3.42
CA ASN A 168 13.22 9.06 3.32
C ASN A 168 14.16 8.22 2.45
N PRO A 169 14.70 8.72 1.32
CA PRO A 169 15.76 8.00 0.59
C PRO A 169 16.99 7.70 1.44
N MET A 170 17.43 8.65 2.28
CA MET A 170 18.56 8.43 3.20
C MET A 170 18.23 7.42 4.31
N LEU A 171 17.04 7.51 4.91
CA LEU A 171 16.61 6.58 5.95
C LEU A 171 16.33 5.16 5.42
N ALA A 172 15.88 5.05 4.17
CA ALA A 172 15.61 3.76 3.53
C ALA A 172 16.86 2.88 3.42
N ALA A 173 18.06 3.47 3.32
CA ALA A 173 19.33 2.74 3.36
C ALA A 173 19.54 1.96 4.67
N HIS A 174 18.89 2.41 5.75
CA HIS A 174 18.88 1.77 7.06
C HIS A 174 17.56 1.06 7.36
N GLY A 175 16.70 0.87 6.35
CA GLY A 175 15.39 0.22 6.47
C GLY A 175 14.35 1.05 7.23
N GLY A 176 14.61 2.34 7.45
CA GLY A 176 13.75 3.24 8.20
C GLY A 176 13.00 4.25 7.34
N PHE A 177 12.02 4.93 7.92
CA PHE A 177 11.35 6.07 7.30
C PHE A 177 10.72 6.99 8.35
N VAL A 178 10.35 8.19 7.91
CA VAL A 178 9.50 9.11 8.68
C VAL A 178 8.30 9.55 7.86
N THR A 179 7.22 9.89 8.56
CA THR A 179 6.03 10.48 7.96
C THR A 179 5.68 11.77 8.70
N PHE A 180 5.47 12.87 7.97
CA PHE A 180 5.14 14.16 8.55
C PHE A 180 3.68 14.20 9.01
N ALA A 181 3.46 14.48 10.29
CA ALA A 181 2.14 14.51 10.92
C ALA A 181 1.53 15.91 11.00
N GLY A 182 2.36 16.95 10.93
CA GLY A 182 1.93 18.34 10.96
C GLY A 182 2.93 19.20 11.72
N HIS A 183 2.73 20.51 11.74
CA HIS A 183 3.54 21.43 12.52
C HIS A 183 2.67 22.33 13.40
N ASP A 184 3.24 22.86 14.48
CA ASP A 184 2.57 23.88 15.29
C ASP A 184 2.88 25.30 14.77
N THR A 185 2.29 26.31 15.41
CA THR A 185 2.56 27.73 15.13
C THR A 185 3.84 28.24 15.80
N GLU A 186 4.47 27.46 16.67
CA GLU A 186 5.69 27.80 17.41
C GLU A 186 6.97 27.39 16.65
N GLY A 187 6.82 26.71 15.52
CA GLY A 187 7.91 26.25 14.67
C GLY A 187 8.40 24.84 15.01
N THR A 188 7.57 23.99 15.61
CA THR A 188 7.87 22.56 15.79
C THR A 188 7.17 21.74 14.72
N ALA A 189 7.94 20.94 13.98
CA ALA A 189 7.41 19.94 13.06
C ALA A 189 7.37 18.56 13.74
N TYR A 190 6.26 17.86 13.57
CA TYR A 190 5.99 16.57 14.19
C TYR A 190 5.97 15.46 13.15
N PHE A 191 6.63 14.35 13.45
CA PHE A 191 6.77 13.20 12.56
C PHE A 191 6.44 11.91 13.30
N THR A 192 6.02 10.88 12.59
CA THR A 192 6.06 9.49 13.07
C THR A 192 7.23 8.78 12.41
N MET A 193 7.93 7.94 13.16
CA MET A 193 9.01 7.11 12.62
C MET A 193 8.50 5.69 12.32
N GLY A 194 9.14 5.00 11.37
CA GLY A 194 8.70 3.74 10.77
C GLY A 194 9.84 2.77 10.45
N GLY A 195 9.55 1.47 10.36
CA GLY A 195 10.53 0.43 10.00
C GLY A 195 11.74 0.32 10.95
N GLY A 196 12.95 0.24 10.41
CA GLY A 196 14.21 0.14 11.16
C GLY A 196 14.49 1.29 12.13
N CYS A 197 13.75 2.41 12.01
CA CYS A 197 13.80 3.54 12.94
C CYS A 197 13.09 3.26 14.28
N HIS A 198 12.24 2.23 14.39
CA HIS A 198 11.58 1.81 15.64
C HIS A 198 12.50 1.02 16.59
N GLY A 199 13.75 0.75 16.19
CA GLY A 199 14.69 -0.08 16.94
C GLY A 199 15.39 0.64 18.11
N CYS A 200 16.67 0.30 18.33
CA CYS A 200 17.49 0.77 19.47
C CYS A 200 17.40 2.29 19.69
N SER A 201 17.10 2.70 20.93
CA SER A 201 16.85 4.10 21.33
C SER A 201 17.96 5.08 20.96
N MET A 202 19.23 4.65 20.99
CA MET A 202 20.37 5.51 20.61
C MET A 202 20.42 5.80 19.10
N SER A 203 20.04 4.84 18.26
CA SER A 203 20.00 5.02 16.80
C SER A 203 18.91 5.99 16.41
N LYS A 204 17.79 5.96 17.14
CA LYS A 204 16.64 6.81 16.90
C LYS A 204 16.93 8.30 17.14
N GLN A 205 17.60 8.65 18.24
CA GLN A 205 17.93 10.05 18.53
C GLN A 205 18.83 10.64 17.45
N THR A 206 19.86 9.88 17.04
CA THR A 206 20.76 10.30 15.95
C THR A 206 20.02 10.51 14.63
N MET A 207 19.04 9.64 14.33
CA MET A 207 18.19 9.80 13.15
C MET A 207 17.32 11.05 13.24
N LEU A 208 16.67 11.28 14.39
CA LEU A 208 15.84 12.47 14.61
C LEU A 208 16.66 13.76 14.48
N ASP A 209 17.88 13.78 15.01
CA ASP A 209 18.80 14.90 14.88
C ASP A 209 19.16 15.17 13.41
N GLY A 210 19.40 14.12 12.62
CA GLY A 210 19.63 14.24 11.17
C GLY A 210 18.41 14.78 10.41
N VAL A 211 17.19 14.32 10.75
CA VAL A 211 15.95 14.87 10.19
C VAL A 211 15.80 16.34 10.57
N GLN A 212 16.06 16.69 11.84
CA GLN A 212 15.98 18.07 12.30
C GLN A 212 16.92 18.98 11.52
N THR A 213 18.19 18.60 11.36
CA THR A 213 19.15 19.37 10.57
C THR A 213 18.63 19.61 9.15
N MET A 214 18.21 18.56 8.44
CA MET A 214 17.73 18.71 7.06
C MET A 214 16.47 19.59 6.93
N ILE A 215 15.54 19.49 7.88
CA ILE A 215 14.29 20.28 7.85
C ILE A 215 14.60 21.75 8.19
N THR A 216 15.28 22.01 9.30
CA THR A 216 15.55 23.38 9.77
C THR A 216 16.46 24.19 8.83
N GLU A 217 17.37 23.53 8.09
CA GLU A 217 18.21 24.19 7.08
C GLU A 217 17.42 24.69 5.86
N ARG A 218 16.31 24.03 5.52
CA ARG A 218 15.54 24.30 4.29
C ARG A 218 14.23 25.01 4.56
N VAL A 219 13.65 24.81 5.74
CA VAL A 219 12.38 25.37 6.18
C VAL A 219 12.65 26.25 7.40
N THR A 220 12.97 27.52 7.17
CA THR A 220 13.39 28.45 8.23
C THR A 220 12.29 28.78 9.24
N THR A 221 11.03 28.47 8.93
CA THR A 221 9.89 28.60 9.86
C THR A 221 9.88 27.49 10.92
N ILE A 222 10.57 26.37 10.67
CA ILE A 222 10.70 25.27 11.62
C ILE A 222 12.04 25.41 12.35
N THR A 223 11.98 25.37 13.68
CA THR A 223 13.14 25.45 14.57
C THR A 223 13.41 24.13 15.28
N LYS A 224 12.42 23.24 15.36
CA LYS A 224 12.51 21.99 16.10
C LYS A 224 11.74 20.87 15.41
N VAL A 225 12.23 19.64 15.57
CA VAL A 225 11.54 18.43 15.12
C VAL A 225 11.24 17.52 16.32
N ARG A 226 10.06 16.92 16.32
CA ARG A 226 9.63 15.95 17.34
C ARG A 226 9.08 14.68 16.70
N ASP A 227 9.38 13.55 17.34
CA ASP A 227 8.74 12.28 17.04
C ASP A 227 7.48 12.10 17.90
N LEU A 228 6.41 11.68 17.25
CA LEU A 228 5.10 11.38 17.80
C LEU A 228 4.94 9.92 18.17
N THR A 229 5.75 9.04 17.59
CA THR A 229 5.69 7.63 17.93
C THR A 229 5.95 7.51 19.44
N ASP A 230 5.09 6.77 20.14
CA ASP A 230 5.22 6.54 21.58
C ASP A 230 6.29 5.47 21.81
N HIS A 231 7.40 5.83 22.46
CA HIS A 231 8.50 4.90 22.74
C HIS A 231 8.67 4.60 24.22
N SER A 232 7.68 4.91 25.06
CA SER A 232 7.81 4.63 26.49
C SER A 232 6.55 4.23 27.26
N SER A 233 5.33 4.31 26.72
CA SER A 233 4.16 4.05 27.58
C SER A 233 2.90 3.67 26.83
N GLY A 234 2.01 2.89 27.45
CA GLY A 234 0.59 2.91 27.08
C GLY A 234 -0.10 4.22 27.51
N ALA A 235 0.49 5.39 27.22
CA ALA A 235 -0.04 6.67 27.66
C ALA A 235 0.29 7.79 26.65
N ASN A 236 -0.78 8.22 25.98
CA ASN A 236 -0.89 9.35 25.07
C ASN A 236 -0.20 10.63 25.61
N PRO A 237 0.89 11.14 24.99
CA PRO A 237 1.63 12.30 25.51
C PRO A 237 0.97 13.66 25.21
N TYR A 238 -0.24 13.68 24.66
CA TYR A 238 -0.96 14.91 24.30
C TYR A 238 -2.07 15.32 25.28
N PHE A 239 -2.28 14.57 26.36
CA PHE A 239 -3.21 14.95 27.43
C PHE A 239 -2.60 14.75 28.82
N SER A 240 -2.04 15.84 29.35
CA SER A 240 -2.02 16.14 30.79
C SER A 240 -1.84 17.64 31.01
#